data_AF-A0A419EWI1-F1
#
_entry.id   AF-A0A419EWI1-F1
#
_cell.length_a   1.000
_cell.length_b   1.000
_cell.length_c   1.000
_cell.angle_alpha   90.00
_cell.angle_beta   90.00
_cell.angle_gamma   90.00
#
_symmetry.space_group_name_H-M   'P 1'
#
loop_
_entity.id
_entity.type
_entity.pdbx_description
1 polymer ?
#
loop_
_entity_poly.entity_id
_entity_poly.type
_entity_poly.pdbx_seq_one_letter_code
_entity_poly.pdbx_strand_id
1 'polypeptide(L)'
;MPRQFKILTGQAENEEHTYKALLPEEKLRHFRNVSSSILQDAQDTWGDIWDQLQGSVTHGFMVTPAAKQGFIPECGWPEFLEKMWVLKHRLDYAKKFCEGRE
;
A
#
# COMPACT_ATOMS: atom_id res chain seq x y z
N MET A 1 36.84 -15.06 -39.12
CA MET A 1 35.76 -14.36 -39.83
C MET A 1 34.82 -13.75 -38.80
N PRO A 2 34.60 -12.43 -38.78
CA PRO A 2 33.73 -11.79 -37.80
C PRO A 2 32.26 -12.03 -38.16
N ARG A 3 31.46 -12.53 -37.22
CA ARG A 3 30.01 -12.72 -37.40
C ARG A 3 29.31 -11.36 -37.29
N GLN A 4 28.66 -10.96 -38.38
CA GLN A 4 27.87 -9.73 -38.43
C GLN A 4 26.46 -10.05 -37.93
N PHE A 5 26.11 -9.53 -36.76
CA PHE A 5 24.75 -9.64 -36.23
C PHE A 5 23.90 -8.52 -36.83
N LYS A 6 22.83 -8.90 -37.53
CA LYS A 6 21.83 -7.97 -38.04
C LYS A 6 20.66 -7.98 -37.06
N ILE A 7 20.50 -6.90 -36.30
CA ILE A 7 19.36 -6.71 -35.41
C ILE A 7 18.13 -6.54 -36.31
N LEU A 8 17.19 -7.49 -36.24
CA LEU A 8 15.88 -7.36 -36.86
C LEU A 8 14.98 -6.68 -35.82
N THR A 9 14.93 -5.36 -35.90
CA THR A 9 13.98 -4.51 -35.18
C THR A 9 12.57 -5.00 -35.50
N GLY A 10 11.81 -5.41 -34.49
CA GLY A 10 10.47 -5.93 -34.70
C GLY A 10 9.59 -4.86 -35.31
N GLN A 11 8.77 -5.20 -36.30
CA GLN A 11 7.81 -4.26 -36.93
C GLN A 11 6.77 -3.66 -35.97
N ALA A 12 6.81 -4.04 -34.68
CA ALA A 12 6.02 -3.43 -33.61
C ALA A 12 6.68 -2.18 -32.99
N GLU A 13 7.87 -1.76 -33.45
CA GLU A 13 8.60 -0.62 -32.86
C GLU A 13 8.24 0.76 -33.46
N ASN A 14 7.28 0.81 -34.39
CA ASN A 14 6.78 2.06 -35.00
C ASN A 14 5.30 2.35 -34.68
N GLU A 15 4.74 1.73 -33.65
CA GLU A 15 3.70 2.43 -32.92
C GLU A 15 4.44 3.43 -32.03
N GLU A 16 4.63 4.65 -32.55
CA GLU A 16 4.82 5.83 -31.72
C GLU A 16 3.72 5.75 -30.67
N HIS A 17 4.06 5.21 -29.49
CA HIS A 17 3.26 5.36 -28.31
C HIS A 17 3.30 6.85 -28.03
N THR A 18 2.42 7.59 -28.68
CA THR A 18 2.22 9.01 -28.43
C THR A 18 1.57 9.03 -27.05
N TYR A 19 2.41 8.96 -26.01
CA TYR A 19 1.96 9.20 -24.66
C TYR A 19 1.46 10.63 -24.68
N LYS A 20 0.14 10.82 -24.78
CA LYS A 20 -0.45 12.15 -24.62
C LYS A 20 -0.02 12.61 -23.24
N ALA A 21 0.84 13.63 -23.23
CA ALA A 21 1.26 14.25 -21.98
C ALA A 21 -0.01 14.71 -21.28
N LEU A 22 -0.32 14.08 -20.14
CA LEU A 22 -1.49 14.41 -19.35
C LEU A 22 -1.46 15.90 -19.02
N LEU A 23 -2.60 16.56 -19.19
CA LEU A 23 -2.74 17.95 -18.75
C LEU A 23 -2.49 18.02 -17.24
N PRO A 24 -1.98 19.16 -16.72
CA PRO A 24 -1.73 19.32 -15.29
C PRO A 24 -2.94 18.95 -14.41
N GLU A 25 -4.15 19.31 -14.85
CA GLU A 25 -5.41 18.98 -14.17
C GLU A 25 -5.67 17.46 -14.13
N GLU A 26 -5.33 16.75 -15.20
CA GLU A 26 -5.50 15.30 -15.29
C GLU A 26 -4.49 14.58 -14.40
N LYS A 27 -3.25 15.08 -14.32
CA LYS A 27 -2.23 14.59 -13.39
C LYS A 27 -2.67 14.79 -11.94
N LEU A 28 -3.18 15.98 -11.59
CA LEU A 28 -3.69 16.25 -10.25
C LEU A 28 -4.88 15.36 -9.89
N ARG A 29 -5.80 15.15 -10.84
CA ARG A 29 -6.93 14.22 -10.64
C ARG A 29 -6.46 12.78 -10.45
N HIS A 30 -5.48 12.33 -11.24
CA HIS A 30 -4.90 11.01 -11.11
C HIS A 30 -4.22 10.84 -9.75
N PHE A 31 -3.36 11.77 -9.37
CA PHE A 31 -2.69 11.81 -8.08
C PHE A 31 -3.69 11.74 -6.92
N ARG A 32 -4.74 12.55 -6.95
CA ARG A 32 -5.79 12.55 -5.93
C ARG A 32 -6.49 11.20 -5.84
N ASN A 33 -6.87 10.62 -6.97
CA ASN A 33 -7.59 9.36 -7.00
C ASN A 33 -6.73 8.20 -6.48
N VAL A 34 -5.45 8.14 -6.89
CA VAL A 34 -4.49 7.13 -6.43
C VAL A 34 -4.23 7.28 -4.93
N SER A 35 -3.95 8.50 -4.47
CA SER A 35 -3.72 8.79 -3.05
C SER A 35 -4.93 8.44 -2.19
N SER A 36 -6.14 8.79 -2.66
CA SER A 36 -7.38 8.46 -1.96
C SER A 36 -7.59 6.94 -1.85
N SER A 37 -7.28 6.19 -2.91
CA SER A 37 -7.39 4.72 -2.90
C SER A 37 -6.42 4.10 -1.89
N ILE A 38 -5.15 4.51 -1.90
CA ILE A 38 -4.13 3.98 -0.99
C ILE A 38 -4.47 4.28 0.47
N LEU A 39 -4.94 5.50 0.74
CA LEU A 39 -5.33 5.91 2.08
C LEU A 39 -6.58 5.18 2.56
N GLN A 40 -7.54 4.90 1.67
CA GLN A 40 -8.71 4.08 2.02
C GLN A 40 -8.27 2.67 2.41
N ASP A 41 -7.45 2.03 1.58
CA ASP A 41 -6.94 0.69 1.88
C ASP A 41 -6.15 0.68 3.21
N ALA A 42 -5.39 1.73 3.49
CA ALA A 42 -4.69 1.87 4.77
C ALA A 42 -5.67 1.99 5.96
N GLN A 43 -6.75 2.76 5.81
CA GLN A 43 -7.78 2.89 6.85
C GLN A 43 -8.52 1.57 7.09
N ASP A 44 -8.86 0.85 6.03
CA ASP A 44 -9.57 -0.42 6.15
C ASP A 44 -8.74 -1.46 6.90
N THR A 45 -7.46 -1.61 6.55
CA THR A 45 -6.56 -2.53 7.28
C THR A 45 -6.24 -2.06 8.69
N TRP A 46 -6.19 -0.75 8.94
CA TRP A 46 -6.15 -0.26 10.31
C TRP A 46 -7.41 -0.64 11.09
N GLY A 47 -8.59 -0.55 10.46
CA GLY A 47 -9.85 -1.03 11.03
C GLY A 47 -9.79 -2.50 11.42
N ASP A 48 -9.34 -3.37 10.50
CA ASP A 48 -9.18 -4.80 10.77
C ASP A 48 -8.25 -5.08 11.97
N ILE A 49 -7.13 -4.35 12.07
CA ILE A 49 -6.19 -4.47 13.18
C ILE A 49 -6.83 -3.97 14.47
N TRP A 50 -7.55 -2.85 14.41
CA TRP A 50 -8.20 -2.24 15.55
C TRP A 50 -9.30 -3.13 16.12
N ASP A 51 -10.10 -3.78 15.27
CA ASP A 51 -11.14 -4.72 15.68
C ASP A 51 -10.55 -5.90 16.46
N GLN A 52 -9.36 -6.39 16.09
CA GLN A 52 -8.66 -7.42 16.87
C GLN A 52 -8.23 -6.93 18.25
N LEU A 53 -7.96 -5.64 18.41
CA LEU A 53 -7.54 -5.01 19.67
C LEU A 53 -8.73 -4.62 20.56
N GLN A 54 -9.92 -4.43 19.98
CA GLN A 54 -11.12 -4.10 20.73
C GLN A 54 -11.52 -5.23 21.70
N GLY A 55 -11.88 -4.86 22.93
CA GLY A 55 -12.32 -5.81 23.95
C GLY A 55 -11.19 -6.52 24.73
N SER A 56 -9.98 -6.60 24.18
CA SER A 56 -8.83 -7.24 24.82
C SER A 56 -7.81 -6.23 25.38
N VAL A 57 -7.70 -5.04 24.78
CA VAL A 57 -6.88 -3.93 25.32
C VAL A 57 -7.77 -2.99 26.13
N THR A 58 -7.54 -2.94 27.43
CA THR A 58 -8.36 -2.12 28.34
C THR A 58 -7.88 -0.68 28.32
N HIS A 59 -8.77 0.25 27.95
CA HIS A 59 -8.48 1.68 27.99
C HIS A 59 -8.26 2.11 29.44
N GLY A 60 -7.01 2.42 29.80
CA GLY A 60 -6.66 3.10 31.06
C GLY A 60 -7.04 2.32 32.33
N PHE A 61 -6.02 1.76 32.99
CA PHE A 61 -6.06 1.29 34.38
C PHE A 61 -6.91 0.06 34.73
N MET A 62 -7.79 -0.43 33.85
CA MET A 62 -8.66 -1.56 34.17
C MET A 62 -8.20 -2.87 33.51
N VAL A 63 -7.07 -3.44 33.97
CA VAL A 63 -6.58 -4.74 33.46
C VAL A 63 -7.58 -5.84 33.81
N THR A 64 -8.39 -6.26 32.83
CA THR A 64 -9.26 -7.43 32.96
C THR A 64 -8.41 -8.69 33.22
N PRO A 65 -8.95 -9.75 33.85
CA PRO A 65 -8.21 -10.99 34.06
C PRO A 65 -7.64 -11.58 32.76
N ALA A 66 -8.33 -11.37 31.62
CA ALA A 66 -7.87 -11.73 30.28
C ALA A 66 -6.64 -10.91 29.84
N ALA A 67 -6.61 -9.60 30.10
CA ALA A 67 -5.46 -8.76 29.80
C ALA A 67 -4.20 -9.13 30.61
N LYS A 68 -4.34 -9.82 31.75
CA LYS A 68 -3.19 -10.40 32.49
C LYS A 68 -2.54 -11.59 31.77
N GLN A 69 -3.24 -12.26 30.85
CA GLN A 69 -2.70 -13.38 30.07
C GLN A 69 -1.95 -12.92 28.81
N GLY A 70 -1.93 -11.61 28.55
CA GLY A 70 -1.35 -11.02 27.35
C GLY A 70 -2.36 -10.93 26.21
N PHE A 71 -2.08 -10.04 25.25
CA PHE A 71 -2.88 -9.92 24.05
C PHE A 71 -2.59 -11.11 23.11
N ILE A 72 -3.64 -11.80 22.69
CA ILE A 72 -3.58 -12.83 21.65
C ILE A 72 -4.64 -12.45 20.62
N PRO A 73 -4.25 -12.05 19.40
CA PRO A 73 -5.22 -11.72 18.35
C PRO A 73 -6.04 -12.96 17.97
N GLU A 74 -7.32 -12.79 17.69
CA GLU A 74 -8.22 -13.89 17.30
C GLU A 74 -7.79 -14.52 15.96
N CYS A 75 -7.27 -13.70 15.05
CA CYS A 75 -6.68 -14.16 13.78
C CYS A 75 -5.29 -14.81 13.93
N GLY A 76 -4.71 -14.81 15.14
CA GLY A 76 -3.37 -15.31 15.39
C GLY A 76 -2.25 -14.35 14.99
N TRP A 77 -1.06 -14.57 15.57
CA TRP A 77 0.09 -13.68 15.37
C TRP A 77 0.56 -13.53 13.92
N PRO A 78 0.63 -14.59 13.10
CA PRO A 78 1.10 -14.46 11.72
C PRO A 78 0.24 -13.50 10.89
N GLU A 79 -1.09 -13.68 10.90
CA GLU A 79 -2.02 -12.84 10.14
C GLU A 79 -2.05 -11.39 10.68
N PHE A 80 -2.01 -11.23 12.01
CA PHE A 80 -1.95 -9.90 12.63
C PHE A 80 -0.69 -9.13 12.22
N LEU A 81 0.48 -9.77 12.23
CA LEU A 81 1.74 -9.15 11.84
C LEU A 81 1.79 -8.85 10.34
N GLU A 82 1.17 -9.70 9.51
CA GLU A 82 1.02 -9.44 8.08
C GLU A 82 0.17 -8.18 7.84
N LYS A 83 -0.99 -8.06 8.51
CA LYS A 83 -1.84 -6.84 8.44
C LYS A 83 -1.07 -5.59 8.86
N MET A 84 -0.30 -5.67 9.94
CA MET A 84 0.58 -4.57 10.40
C MET A 84 1.64 -4.20 9.35
N TRP A 85 2.23 -5.18 8.68
CA TRP A 85 3.21 -4.95 7.62
C TRP A 85 2.59 -4.31 6.38
N VAL A 86 1.41 -4.80 5.97
CA VAL A 86 0.62 -4.22 4.87
C VAL A 86 0.25 -2.76 5.16
N LEU A 87 -0.21 -2.47 6.39
CA LEU A 87 -0.51 -1.10 6.81
C LEU A 87 0.72 -0.21 6.69
N LYS A 88 1.87 -0.65 7.23
CA LYS A 88 3.13 0.09 7.11
C LYS A 88 3.45 0.38 5.64
N HIS A 89 3.35 -0.64 4.78
CA HIS A 89 3.66 -0.49 3.36
C HIS A 89 2.76 0.55 2.68
N ARG A 90 1.46 0.53 2.95
CA ARG A 90 0.51 1.51 2.40
C ARG A 90 0.81 2.93 2.88
N LEU A 91 1.16 3.10 4.16
CA LEU A 91 1.54 4.40 4.71
C LEU A 91 2.87 4.91 4.14
N ASP A 92 3.87 4.03 4.01
CA ASP A 92 5.15 4.36 3.36
C ASP A 92 4.93 4.78 1.90
N TYR A 93 4.00 4.12 1.20
CA TYR A 93 3.65 4.47 -0.17
C TYR A 93 2.89 5.80 -0.25
N ALA A 94 1.88 6.02 0.60
CA ALA A 94 1.17 7.30 0.70
C ALA A 94 2.13 8.47 1.02
N LYS A 95 3.11 8.24 1.89
CA LYS A 95 4.14 9.24 2.22
C LYS A 95 4.97 9.66 1.00
N LYS A 96 5.28 8.75 0.07
CA LYS A 96 6.01 9.08 -1.16
C LYS A 96 5.25 10.08 -2.03
N PHE A 97 3.92 9.93 -2.12
CA PHE A 97 3.05 10.89 -2.82
C PHE A 97 3.10 12.27 -2.17
N CYS A 98 3.08 12.34 -0.84
CA CYS A 98 3.19 13.62 -0.12
C CYS A 98 4.56 14.28 -0.28
N GLU A 99 5.63 13.50 -0.41
CA GLU A 99 7.01 14.00 -0.58
C GLU A 99 7.35 14.34 -2.04
N GLY A 100 6.45 14.13 -2.99
CA GLY A 100 6.69 14.38 -4.42
C GLY A 100 7.71 13.42 -5.04
N ARG A 101 7.93 12.25 -4.44
CA ARG A 101 8.78 11.19 -4.99
C ARG A 101 7.86 10.18 -5.71
N GLU A 102 7.54 10.48 -6.96
CA GLU A 102 6.91 9.52 -7.89
C GLU A 102 7.94 8.56 -8.48
#